data_AF-A0A933K645-F1
#
_entry.id   AF-A0A933K645-F1
#
_cell.length_a   1.000
_cell.length_b   1.000
_cell.length_c   1.000
_cell.angle_alpha   90.00
_cell.angle_beta   90.00
_cell.angle_gamma   90.00
#
_symmetry.space_group_name_H-M   'P 1'
#
loop_
_entity.id
_entity.type
_entity.pdbx_description
1 polymer ?
#
loop_
_entity_poly.entity_id
_entity_poly.type
_entity_poly.pdbx_seq_one_letter_code
_entity_poly.pdbx_strand_id
1 'polypeptide(L)'
;MSKHARRDPNRYPIGWSADRVKAVIKHYESQTADDAIAEADRAFVNAKQEWVAIPLELVPVIRELLARYEDRRTAGRTRPGRRVTRAGR
;
A
#
# COMPACT_ATOMS: atom_id res chain seq x y z
N MET A 1 -39.41 0.33 28.44
CA MET A 1 -38.55 -0.84 28.18
C MET A 1 -37.24 -0.35 27.56
N SER A 2 -36.25 0.00 28.39
CA SER A 2 -34.98 0.56 27.89
C SER A 2 -34.08 -0.55 27.37
N LYS A 3 -34.03 -0.67 26.04
CA LYS A 3 -33.19 -1.59 25.28
C LYS A 3 -31.73 -1.16 25.51
N HIS A 4 -31.02 -1.84 26.40
CA HIS A 4 -29.59 -1.61 26.56
C HIS A 4 -28.92 -2.09 25.26
N ALA A 5 -28.43 -1.16 24.46
CA ALA A 5 -27.59 -1.50 23.31
C ALA A 5 -26.38 -2.28 23.85
N ARG A 6 -26.28 -3.57 23.50
CA ARG A 6 -25.15 -4.39 23.92
C ARG A 6 -23.87 -3.76 23.38
N ARG A 7 -22.97 -3.38 24.29
CA ARG A 7 -21.66 -2.80 23.95
C ARG A 7 -20.80 -3.91 23.38
N ASP A 8 -20.19 -3.68 22.22
CA ASP A 8 -19.27 -4.62 21.58
C ASP A 8 -18.04 -4.81 22.48
N PRO A 9 -17.72 -6.04 22.92
CA PRO A 9 -16.56 -6.30 23.78
C PRO A 9 -15.22 -6.27 23.02
N ASN A 10 -15.24 -6.23 21.69
CA ASN A 10 -14.03 -6.32 20.88
C ASN A 10 -13.22 -5.02 20.85
N ARG A 11 -11.89 -5.17 20.87
CA ARG A 11 -10.95 -4.07 20.62
C ARG A 11 -10.50 -4.11 19.17
N TYR A 12 -10.69 -3.00 18.47
CA TYR A 12 -10.30 -2.87 17.08
C TYR A 12 -9.01 -2.08 16.91
N PRO A 13 -8.19 -2.39 15.88
CA PRO A 13 -7.05 -1.56 15.50
C PRO A 13 -7.47 -0.13 15.15
N ILE A 14 -6.49 0.80 15.12
CA ILE A 14 -6.76 2.19 14.73
C ILE A 14 -7.37 2.23 13.31
N GLY A 15 -8.46 2.99 13.14
CA GLY A 15 -9.20 3.07 11.88
C GLY A 15 -10.17 1.91 11.61
N TRP A 16 -10.35 0.98 12.55
CA TRP A 16 -11.33 -0.10 12.46
C TRP A 16 -12.48 0.08 13.47
N SER A 17 -13.70 -0.21 13.02
CA SER A 17 -14.91 -0.22 13.84
C SER A 17 -15.66 -1.53 13.67
N ALA A 18 -16.56 -1.83 14.61
CA ALA A 18 -17.43 -3.00 14.53
C ALA A 18 -18.22 -3.05 13.22
N ASP A 19 -18.71 -1.90 12.76
CA ASP A 19 -19.48 -1.81 11.51
C ASP A 19 -18.62 -2.08 10.29
N ARG A 20 -17.37 -1.60 10.28
CA ARG A 20 -16.40 -1.89 9.22
C ARG A 20 -16.09 -3.39 9.17
N VAL A 21 -15.88 -4.02 10.33
CA VAL A 21 -15.63 -5.46 10.41
C VAL A 21 -16.82 -6.26 9.89
N LYS A 22 -18.05 -5.91 10.31
CA LYS A 22 -19.27 -6.57 9.81
C LYS A 22 -19.45 -6.41 8.30
N ALA A 23 -19.15 -5.24 7.76
CA ALA A 23 -19.23 -5.00 6.32
C ALA A 23 -18.24 -5.88 5.54
N VAL A 24 -17.00 -6.00 6.05
CA VAL A 24 -15.97 -6.88 5.45
C VAL A 24 -16.37 -8.35 5.53
N ILE A 25 -16.87 -8.82 6.68
CA ILE A 25 -17.35 -10.20 6.84
C ILE A 25 -18.46 -10.48 5.82
N LYS A 26 -19.48 -9.63 5.77
CA LYS A 26 -20.59 -9.80 4.82
C LYS A 26 -20.10 -9.84 3.37
N HIS A 27 -19.14 -8.99 3.01
CA HIS A 27 -18.57 -8.96 1.67
C HIS A 27 -17.96 -10.32 1.29
N TYR A 28 -17.07 -10.85 2.13
CA TYR A 28 -16.40 -12.13 1.86
C TYR A 28 -17.35 -13.34 1.98
N GLU A 29 -18.34 -13.32 2.88
CA GLU A 29 -19.37 -14.37 2.97
C GLU A 29 -20.26 -14.44 1.72
N SER A 30 -20.47 -13.31 1.05
CA SER A 30 -21.28 -13.21 -0.18
C SER A 30 -20.46 -13.31 -1.47
N GLN A 31 -19.12 -13.39 -1.37
CA GLN A 31 -18.23 -13.36 -2.53
C GLN A 31 -18.36 -14.65 -3.32
N THR A 32 -18.44 -14.53 -4.65
CA THR A 32 -18.43 -15.68 -5.55
C THR A 32 -17.00 -16.17 -5.78
N ALA A 33 -16.83 -17.42 -6.22
CA ALA A 33 -15.51 -17.95 -6.55
C ALA A 33 -14.80 -17.11 -7.63
N ASP A 34 -15.55 -16.68 -8.65
CA ASP A 34 -15.01 -15.84 -9.74
C ASP A 34 -14.57 -14.46 -9.23
N ASP A 35 -15.36 -13.84 -8.34
CA ASP A 35 -14.98 -12.56 -7.73
C ASP A 35 -13.72 -12.68 -6.86
N ALA A 36 -13.59 -13.77 -6.12
CA ALA A 36 -12.39 -14.05 -5.30
C ALA A 36 -11.14 -14.22 -6.17
N ILE A 37 -11.26 -14.92 -7.31
CA ILE A 37 -10.18 -15.07 -8.30
C ILE A 37 -9.83 -13.70 -8.90
N ALA A 38 -10.83 -12.91 -9.30
CA ALA A 38 -10.60 -11.59 -9.89
C ALA A 38 -9.95 -10.60 -8.90
N GLU A 39 -10.30 -10.65 -7.61
CA GLU A 39 -9.63 -9.86 -6.57
C GLU A 39 -8.17 -10.28 -6.39
N ALA A 40 -7.90 -11.58 -6.36
CA ALA A 40 -6.54 -12.11 -6.30
C ALA A 40 -5.71 -11.64 -7.51
N ASP A 41 -6.23 -11.80 -8.72
CA ASP A 41 -5.54 -11.40 -9.96
C ASP A 41 -5.27 -9.89 -10.01
N ARG A 42 -6.21 -9.05 -9.56
CA ARG A 42 -6.00 -7.60 -9.49
C ARG A 42 -4.82 -7.20 -8.62
N ALA A 43 -4.50 -7.96 -7.57
CA ALA A 43 -3.32 -7.69 -6.75
C ALA A 43 -2.01 -7.90 -7.54
N PHE A 44 -2.03 -8.75 -8.57
CA PHE A 44 -0.89 -9.05 -9.43
C PHE A 44 -0.82 -8.15 -10.67
N VAL A 45 -1.93 -7.59 -11.13
CA VAL A 45 -1.98 -6.66 -12.26
C VAL A 45 -1.62 -5.24 -11.81
N ASN A 46 -0.33 -4.99 -11.56
CA ASN A 46 0.21 -3.64 -11.41
C ASN A 46 1.08 -3.29 -12.63
N ALA A 47 0.64 -2.38 -13.48
CA ALA A 47 1.38 -1.97 -14.68
C ALA A 47 2.78 -1.36 -14.42
N LYS A 48 3.14 -1.13 -13.15
CA LYS A 48 4.44 -0.56 -12.74
C LYS A 48 5.42 -1.58 -12.18
N GLN A 49 5.00 -2.83 -11.97
CA GLN A 49 5.81 -3.86 -11.31
C GLN A 49 5.59 -5.22 -11.97
N GLU A 50 6.67 -5.98 -12.14
CA GLU A 50 6.65 -7.32 -12.71
C GLU A 50 7.14 -8.32 -11.66
N TRP A 51 6.56 -9.53 -11.63
CA TRP A 51 6.95 -10.58 -10.70
C TRP A 51 8.04 -11.45 -11.32
N VAL A 52 9.18 -11.58 -10.65
CA VAL A 52 10.33 -12.33 -11.15
C VAL A 52 10.81 -13.31 -10.09
N ALA A 53 11.09 -14.55 -10.49
CA ALA A 53 11.72 -15.53 -9.61
C ALA A 53 13.19 -15.15 -9.38
N ILE A 54 13.61 -15.09 -8.12
CA ILE A 54 14.94 -14.66 -7.72
C ILE A 54 15.51 -15.69 -6.72
N PRO A 55 16.73 -16.20 -6.95
CA PRO A 55 17.44 -16.99 -5.95
C PRO A 55 17.60 -16.24 -4.62
N LEU A 56 17.36 -16.89 -3.48
CA LEU A 56 17.28 -16.22 -2.17
C LEU A 56 18.56 -15.47 -1.80
N GLU A 57 19.72 -15.99 -2.21
CA GLU A 57 21.04 -15.39 -2.03
C GLU A 57 21.19 -14.03 -2.73
N LEU A 58 20.40 -13.74 -3.77
CA LEU A 58 20.42 -12.48 -4.50
C LEU A 58 19.44 -11.44 -3.96
N VAL A 59 18.52 -11.82 -3.06
CA VAL A 59 17.51 -10.92 -2.51
C VAL A 59 18.12 -9.67 -1.84
N PRO A 60 19.20 -9.76 -1.02
CA PRO A 60 19.81 -8.58 -0.43
C PRO A 60 20.36 -7.59 -1.48
N VAL A 61 20.99 -8.10 -2.53
CA VAL A 61 21.58 -7.29 -3.61
C VAL A 61 20.50 -6.53 -4.37
N ILE A 62 19.38 -7.20 -4.68
CA ILE A 62 18.26 -6.58 -5.39
C ILE A 62 17.58 -5.53 -4.51
N ARG A 63 17.42 -5.78 -3.21
CA ARG A 63 16.88 -4.78 -2.28
C ARG A 63 17.73 -3.52 -2.25
N GLU A 64 19.05 -3.66 -2.21
CA GLU A 64 19.95 -2.50 -2.27
C GLU A 64 19.85 -1.75 -3.61
N LEU A 65 19.78 -2.49 -4.73
CA LEU A 65 19.60 -1.90 -6.05
C LEU A 65 18.30 -1.06 -6.13
N LEU A 66 17.20 -1.59 -5.60
CA LEU A 66 15.90 -0.90 -5.56
C LEU A 66 15.96 0.36 -4.69
N ALA A 67 16.59 0.30 -3.52
CA ALA A 67 16.77 1.47 -2.66
C ALA A 67 17.51 2.60 -3.39
N ARG A 68 18.65 2.27 -4.04
CA ARG A 68 19.42 3.24 -4.84
C ARG A 68 18.62 3.79 -6.02
N TYR A 69 17.75 2.97 -6.63
CA TYR A 69 16.87 3.42 -7.71
C TYR A 69 15.87 4.46 -7.21
N GLU A 70 15.21 4.22 -6.08
CA GLU A 70 14.25 5.17 -5.49
C GLU A 70 14.92 6.46 -5.02
N ASP A 71 16.12 6.39 -4.45
CA ASP A 71 16.91 7.57 -4.08
C ASP A 71 17.21 8.44 -5.30
N ARG A 72 17.62 7.85 -6.44
CA ARG A 72 17.82 8.62 -7.68
C ARG A 72 16.52 9.19 -8.23
N ARG A 73 15.45 8.39 -8.19
CA ARG A 73 14.12 8.79 -8.68
C ARG A 73 13.56 9.96 -7.87
N THR A 74 13.84 10.02 -6.58
CA THR A 74 13.40 11.09 -5.67
C THR A 74 14.35 12.28 -5.66
N ALA A 75 15.67 12.08 -5.76
CA ALA A 75 16.67 13.14 -5.87
C ALA A 75 16.52 13.97 -7.15
N GLY A 76 16.13 13.36 -8.27
CA GLY A 76 15.80 14.09 -9.51
C GLY A 76 14.63 15.07 -9.39
N ARG A 77 13.82 14.98 -8.32
CA ARG A 77 12.66 15.85 -8.07
C ARG A 77 13.01 17.14 -7.32
N THR A 78 14.20 17.23 -6.71
CA THR A 78 14.70 18.47 -6.07
C THR A 78 15.80 19.08 -6.93
N ARG A 79 15.42 19.98 -7.85
CA ARG A 79 16.39 20.93 -8.43
C ARG A 79 16.74 21.97 -7.35
N PRO A 80 18.00 22.06 -6.89
CA PRO A 80 18.41 23.17 -6.04
C PRO A 80 18.51 24.43 -6.89
N GLY A 81 18.04 25.54 -6.31
CA GLY A 81 17.84 26.82 -6.97
C GLY A 81 19.03 27.29 -7.80
N ARG A 82 18.71 27.70 -9.02
CA ARG A 82 19.53 28.55 -9.88
C ARG A 82 19.96 29.77 -9.07
N ARG A 83 21.23 29.83 -8.68
CA ARG A 83 21.84 31.00 -8.04
C ARG A 83 21.78 32.15 -9.04
N VAL A 84 20.87 33.09 -8.85
CA VAL A 84 20.87 34.35 -9.62
C VAL A 84 21.98 35.20 -9.02
N THR A 85 23.12 35.22 -9.68
CA THR A 85 24.15 36.24 -9.46
C THR A 85 23.60 37.55 -10.02
N ARG A 86 23.12 38.45 -9.16
CA ARG A 86 22.92 39.85 -9.56
C ARG A 86 24.25 40.57 -9.38
N ALA A 87 24.99 40.67 -10.48
CA ALA A 87 26.07 41.62 -10.62
C ALA A 87 25.49 43.02 -10.90
N GLY A 88 26.07 44.04 -10.24
CA GLY A 88 26.26 45.36 -10.83
C GLY A 88 25.26 46.46 -10.47
N ARG A 89 25.84 47.49 -9.83
CA ARG A 89 25.49 48.91 -9.77
C ARG A 89 24.32 49.35 -8.90
#